data_AF-A0A0A0DET4-F1
#
_entry.id   AF-A0A0A0DET4-F1
#
_cell.length_a   1.000
_cell.length_b   1.000
_cell.length_c   1.000
_cell.angle_alpha   90.00
_cell.angle_beta   90.00
_cell.angle_gamma   90.00
#
_symmetry.space_group_name_H-M   'P 1'
#
loop_
_entity.id
_entity.type
_entity.pdbx_description
1 polymer ?
#
loop_
_entity_poly.entity_id
_entity_poly.type
_entity_poly.pdbx_seq_one_letter_code
_entity_poly.pdbx_strand_id
1 'polypeptide(L)'
;MTQTVYFGTYTRRDSQGIYKADFDTEKGLLSNLELVAEEPSPTYLAFDQAGHLYTVGAEDGQGGIAAYDQKAQLLNRVVEDGAPLCYVAVDEERGLVYGANYHKGQVLVYKRQEDGSLKLADVDTHIGQGPHANQASAHVHYTDLTPDQYLITCDLGTDQVTTYDVTEAGKLNKLDTYTCAAGAGARHIVFHNHHKLAYLICELNSTIEVLIYDGVGQFEHLQTISTLPEGFDEFNGTAAIRLSADGKFLYGSNRGHDSIAVYQILADGSLQLVEITPTNGKNPRDFNITPDQNYIIAVHQDSDNATVFKRDTETGRLTELSHDFYVPEAVCVTFK
;
A
#
# COMPACT_ATOMS: atom_id res chain seq x y z
N MET A 1 -9.45 -23.11 -9.04
CA MET A 1 -9.61 -22.12 -10.14
C MET A 1 -8.31 -21.34 -10.25
N THR A 2 -8.00 -20.73 -11.40
CA THR A 2 -6.79 -19.91 -11.55
C THR A 2 -7.15 -18.44 -11.53
N GLN A 3 -6.43 -17.66 -10.74
CA GLN A 3 -6.53 -16.21 -10.66
C GLN A 3 -5.20 -15.58 -11.08
N THR A 4 -5.24 -14.41 -11.72
CA THR A 4 -4.01 -13.66 -12.04
C THR A 4 -3.65 -12.73 -10.88
N VAL A 5 -2.39 -12.77 -10.46
CA VAL A 5 -1.78 -11.82 -9.52
C VAL A 5 -0.74 -10.98 -10.27
N TYR A 6 -0.62 -9.72 -9.90
CA TYR A 6 0.32 -8.77 -10.49
C TYR A 6 1.33 -8.29 -9.44
N PHE A 7 2.55 -8.06 -9.89
CA PHE A 7 3.67 -7.64 -9.05
C PHE A 7 4.32 -6.37 -9.58
N GLY A 8 4.36 -5.36 -8.72
CA GLY A 8 5.18 -4.16 -8.93
C GLY A 8 6.54 -4.34 -8.26
N THR A 9 7.59 -3.81 -8.87
CA THR A 9 8.97 -4.13 -8.49
C THR A 9 9.85 -2.89 -8.43
N TYR A 10 10.99 -3.00 -7.76
CA TYR A 10 12.16 -2.21 -8.16
C TYR A 10 12.82 -2.85 -9.37
N THR A 11 13.56 -2.06 -10.15
CA THR A 11 14.36 -2.54 -11.30
C THR A 11 15.84 -2.19 -11.11
N ARG A 12 16.39 -2.52 -9.93
CA ARG A 12 17.77 -2.19 -9.55
C ARG A 12 18.72 -3.35 -9.81
N ARG A 13 18.19 -4.57 -9.93
CA ARG A 13 18.93 -5.82 -10.18
C ARG A 13 18.36 -6.54 -11.40
N ASP A 14 17.58 -7.60 -11.19
CA ASP A 14 17.15 -8.54 -12.22
C ASP A 14 15.79 -8.17 -12.83
N SER A 15 14.99 -7.39 -12.10
CA SER A 15 13.63 -7.05 -12.50
C SER A 15 13.62 -6.08 -13.69
N GLN A 16 12.71 -6.32 -14.64
CA GLN A 16 12.54 -5.47 -15.82
C GLN A 16 11.31 -4.55 -15.76
N GLY A 17 10.44 -4.75 -14.76
CA GLY A 17 9.22 -3.94 -14.61
C GLY A 17 8.11 -4.74 -13.96
N ILE A 18 6.94 -4.74 -14.59
CA ILE A 18 5.70 -5.28 -14.03
C ILE A 18 5.59 -6.76 -14.40
N TYR A 19 5.29 -7.62 -13.43
CA TYR A 19 5.07 -9.04 -13.67
C TYR A 19 3.64 -9.46 -13.34
N LYS A 20 3.21 -10.58 -13.91
CA LYS A 20 2.03 -11.32 -13.48
C LYS A 20 2.35 -12.79 -13.28
N ALA A 21 1.54 -13.48 -12.49
CA ALA A 21 1.60 -14.92 -12.32
C ALA A 21 0.19 -15.52 -12.20
N ASP A 22 0.10 -16.82 -12.42
CA ASP A 22 -1.08 -17.62 -12.15
C ASP A 22 -1.08 -18.08 -10.69
N PHE A 23 -2.19 -17.88 -10.00
CA PHE A 23 -2.46 -18.34 -8.64
C PHE A 23 -3.57 -19.40 -8.67
N ASP A 24 -3.24 -20.65 -8.33
CA ASP A 24 -4.20 -21.74 -8.17
C ASP A 24 -4.88 -21.63 -6.79
N THR A 25 -6.13 -21.17 -6.76
CA THR A 25 -6.89 -20.95 -5.52
C THR A 25 -7.29 -22.24 -4.81
N GLU A 26 -7.24 -23.39 -5.48
CA GLU A 26 -7.53 -24.68 -4.84
C GLU A 26 -6.32 -25.22 -4.08
N LYS A 27 -5.11 -24.92 -4.58
CA LYS A 27 -3.85 -25.43 -4.01
C LYS A 27 -3.05 -24.40 -3.24
N GLY A 28 -3.30 -23.11 -3.45
CA GLY A 28 -2.48 -22.02 -2.94
C GLY A 28 -1.09 -21.99 -3.57
N LEU A 29 -0.99 -22.14 -4.90
CA LEU A 29 0.28 -22.22 -5.62
C LEU A 29 0.42 -21.11 -6.67
N LEU A 30 1.58 -20.48 -6.70
CA LEU A 30 1.99 -19.55 -7.76
C LEU A 30 2.74 -20.28 -8.88
N SER A 31 2.49 -19.87 -10.12
CA SER A 31 3.14 -20.43 -11.32
C SER A 31 3.15 -19.42 -12.48
N ASN A 32 3.92 -19.72 -13.54
CA ASN A 32 3.91 -18.96 -14.79
C ASN A 32 4.17 -17.45 -14.61
N LEU A 33 5.31 -17.09 -14.01
CA LEU A 33 5.74 -15.69 -13.94
C LEU A 33 6.01 -15.16 -15.36
N GLU A 34 5.33 -14.09 -15.74
CA GLU A 34 5.47 -13.44 -17.04
C GLU A 34 5.72 -11.93 -16.85
N LEU A 35 6.66 -11.38 -17.60
CA LEU A 35 6.81 -9.93 -17.73
C LEU A 35 5.60 -9.38 -18.49
N VAL A 36 4.93 -8.40 -17.89
CA VAL A 36 3.73 -7.73 -18.44
C VAL A 36 4.14 -6.49 -19.23
N ALA A 37 4.99 -5.66 -18.63
CA ALA A 37 5.52 -4.46 -19.26
C ALA A 37 6.87 -4.07 -18.66
N GLU A 38 7.77 -3.56 -19.50
CA GLU A 38 8.98 -2.89 -19.05
C GLU A 38 8.63 -1.50 -18.53
N GLU A 39 9.05 -1.20 -17.30
CA GLU A 39 8.89 0.12 -16.68
C GLU A 39 9.99 0.29 -15.63
N PRO A 40 10.64 1.46 -15.52
CA PRO A 40 11.63 1.68 -14.46
C PRO A 40 10.97 1.76 -13.07
N SER A 41 11.25 0.76 -12.23
CA SER A 41 10.81 0.68 -10.83
C SER A 41 9.32 0.99 -10.60
N PRO A 42 8.38 0.22 -11.19
CA PRO A 42 6.93 0.35 -10.99
C PRO A 42 6.54 -0.20 -9.61
N THR A 43 6.98 0.48 -8.55
CA THR A 43 6.94 -0.03 -7.17
C THR A 43 5.55 -0.09 -6.55
N TYR A 44 4.53 0.46 -7.20
CA TYR A 44 3.13 0.35 -6.79
C TYR A 44 2.21 0.35 -8.01
N LEU A 45 1.14 -0.43 -7.95
CA LEU A 45 0.22 -0.69 -9.06
C LEU A 45 -1.22 -0.44 -8.61
N ALA A 46 -2.04 0.12 -9.49
CA ALA A 46 -3.48 0.20 -9.34
C ALA A 46 -4.18 -0.12 -10.67
N PHE A 47 -5.32 -0.80 -10.60
CA PHE A 47 -6.18 -1.05 -11.75
C PHE A 47 -7.46 -0.25 -11.62
N ASP A 48 -8.01 0.14 -12.77
CA ASP A 48 -9.40 0.55 -12.83
C ASP A 48 -10.34 -0.62 -13.20
N GLN A 49 -11.64 -0.41 -13.07
CA GLN A 49 -12.71 -1.36 -13.39
C GLN A 49 -12.74 -1.72 -14.88
N ALA A 50 -12.29 -0.82 -15.75
CA ALA A 50 -12.13 -1.10 -17.18
C ALA A 50 -10.91 -1.98 -17.45
N GLY A 51 -9.98 -2.10 -16.50
CA GLY A 51 -8.79 -2.90 -16.57
C GLY A 51 -7.55 -2.19 -17.12
N HIS A 52 -7.55 -0.87 -17.18
CA HIS A 52 -6.33 -0.07 -17.36
C HIS A 52 -5.44 -0.21 -16.13
N LEU A 53 -4.13 -0.07 -16.34
CA LEU A 53 -3.13 -0.20 -15.29
C LEU A 53 -2.40 1.13 -15.09
N TYR A 54 -2.32 1.56 -13.83
CA TYR A 54 -1.60 2.75 -13.40
C TYR A 54 -0.48 2.35 -12.46
N THR A 55 0.72 2.87 -12.71
CA THR A 55 1.90 2.51 -11.92
C THR A 55 2.71 3.72 -11.58
N VAL A 56 3.48 3.62 -10.50
CA VAL A 56 4.68 4.45 -10.37
C VAL A 56 5.49 4.34 -11.68
N GLY A 57 5.95 5.47 -12.21
CA GLY A 57 6.68 5.51 -13.48
C GLY A 57 7.80 6.54 -13.49
N ALA A 58 8.70 6.38 -14.45
CA ALA A 58 9.83 7.28 -14.66
C ALA A 58 10.28 7.30 -16.12
N GLU A 59 10.83 8.43 -16.56
CA GLU A 59 11.34 8.61 -17.93
C GLU A 59 12.47 9.63 -17.93
N ASP A 60 13.58 9.34 -18.60
CA ASP A 60 14.72 10.27 -18.78
C ASP A 60 15.23 10.95 -17.49
N GLY A 61 15.17 10.23 -16.35
CA GLY A 61 15.59 10.72 -15.04
C GLY A 61 14.53 11.56 -14.29
N GLN A 62 13.35 11.73 -14.88
CA GLN A 62 12.15 12.31 -14.27
C GLN A 62 11.28 11.21 -13.66
N GLY A 63 10.48 11.57 -12.65
CA GLY A 63 9.62 10.66 -11.92
C GLY A 63 8.14 11.08 -11.97
N GLY A 64 7.24 10.10 -11.87
CA GLY A 64 5.80 10.35 -11.89
C GLY A 64 5.00 9.06 -11.98
N ILE A 65 4.03 9.05 -12.90
CA ILE A 65 3.07 7.97 -13.10
C ILE A 65 3.07 7.50 -14.56
N ALA A 66 2.88 6.20 -14.78
CA ALA A 66 2.67 5.59 -16.08
C ALA A 66 1.25 5.01 -16.17
N ALA A 67 0.63 5.12 -17.34
CA ALA A 67 -0.67 4.57 -17.64
C ALA A 67 -0.58 3.58 -18.80
N TYR A 68 -1.26 2.44 -18.68
CA TYR A 68 -1.29 1.39 -19.67
C TYR A 68 -2.72 0.98 -19.99
N ASP A 69 -2.94 0.54 -21.22
CA ASP A 69 -4.21 0.00 -21.65
C ASP A 69 -4.50 -1.39 -21.03
N GLN A 70 -5.66 -1.95 -21.37
CA GLN A 70 -6.10 -3.28 -20.89
C GLN A 70 -5.18 -4.44 -21.29
N LYS A 71 -4.29 -4.23 -22.27
CA LYS A 71 -3.30 -5.18 -22.78
C LYS A 71 -1.88 -4.83 -22.31
N ALA A 72 -1.77 -3.96 -21.31
CA ALA A 72 -0.51 -3.43 -20.79
C ALA A 72 0.37 -2.72 -21.84
N GLN A 73 -0.24 -2.12 -22.85
CA GLN A 73 0.46 -1.21 -23.75
C GLN A 73 0.52 0.18 -23.14
N LEU A 74 1.70 0.79 -23.11
CA LEU A 74 1.89 2.13 -22.57
C LEU A 74 1.03 3.14 -23.35
N LEU A 75 0.21 3.90 -22.63
CA LEU A 75 -0.58 5.00 -23.16
C LEU A 75 0.18 6.32 -23.05
N ASN A 76 0.60 6.66 -21.83
CA ASN A 76 1.48 7.80 -21.57
C ASN A 76 2.18 7.70 -20.21
N ARG A 77 3.20 8.54 -20.05
CA ARG A 77 3.78 8.88 -18.74
C ARG A 77 3.49 10.35 -18.44
N VAL A 78 3.23 10.65 -17.18
CA VAL A 78 3.14 12.02 -16.68
C VAL A 78 4.22 12.16 -15.61
N VAL A 79 5.36 12.70 -16.03
CA VAL A 79 6.59 12.80 -15.23
C VAL A 79 7.04 14.25 -15.09
N GLU A 80 7.81 14.50 -14.03
CA GLU A 80 8.43 15.79 -13.75
C GLU A 80 9.82 15.58 -13.11
N ASP A 81 10.63 16.65 -13.09
CA ASP A 81 11.94 16.60 -12.44
C ASP A 81 11.83 16.16 -10.98
N GLY A 82 12.63 15.15 -10.62
CA GLY A 82 12.70 14.61 -9.28
C GLY A 82 12.37 13.12 -9.22
N ALA A 83 12.13 12.64 -8.00
CA ALA A 83 11.92 11.23 -7.74
C ALA A 83 10.52 10.77 -8.16
N PRO A 84 10.35 9.47 -8.51
CA PRO A 84 9.06 8.89 -8.83
C PRO A 84 8.12 8.82 -7.61
N LEU A 85 6.85 8.53 -7.90
CA LEU A 85 5.84 8.27 -6.88
C LEU A 85 6.17 7.00 -6.06
N CYS A 86 5.43 6.77 -4.98
CA CYS A 86 5.57 5.59 -4.13
C CYS A 86 4.24 4.86 -3.86
N TYR A 87 3.11 5.47 -4.23
CA TYR A 87 1.77 4.91 -4.11
C TYR A 87 0.89 5.47 -5.23
N VAL A 88 -0.05 4.67 -5.71
CA VAL A 88 -1.03 5.04 -6.74
C VAL A 88 -2.38 4.42 -6.39
N ALA A 89 -3.47 5.17 -6.55
CA ALA A 89 -4.84 4.68 -6.37
C ALA A 89 -5.80 5.27 -7.42
N VAL A 90 -6.93 4.60 -7.64
CA VAL A 90 -7.95 4.98 -8.63
C VAL A 90 -9.22 5.42 -7.91
N ASP A 91 -9.78 6.56 -8.35
CA ASP A 91 -11.14 6.99 -8.03
C ASP A 91 -12.03 6.79 -9.26
N GLU A 92 -12.85 5.75 -9.20
CA GLU A 92 -13.74 5.42 -10.32
C GLU A 92 -14.83 6.45 -10.52
N GLU A 93 -15.40 6.94 -9.42
CA GLU A 93 -16.57 7.82 -9.44
C GLU A 93 -16.21 9.16 -10.08
N ARG A 94 -15.05 9.72 -9.75
CA ARG A 94 -14.58 11.00 -10.29
C ARG A 94 -13.74 10.85 -11.56
N GLY A 95 -13.36 9.62 -11.92
CA GLY A 95 -12.41 9.35 -13.01
C GLY A 95 -11.05 9.99 -12.75
N LEU A 96 -10.54 9.84 -11.53
CA LEU A 96 -9.26 10.38 -11.10
C LEU A 96 -8.29 9.24 -10.74
N VAL A 97 -7.00 9.57 -10.76
CA VAL A 97 -5.93 8.74 -10.22
C VAL A 97 -5.13 9.60 -9.25
N TYR A 98 -4.85 9.06 -8.07
CA TYR A 98 -4.09 9.73 -7.01
C TYR A 98 -2.68 9.16 -6.91
N GLY A 99 -1.71 10.00 -6.57
CA GLY A 99 -0.32 9.62 -6.41
C GLY A 99 0.33 10.25 -5.18
N ALA A 100 1.13 9.46 -4.46
CA ALA A 100 1.97 9.92 -3.35
C ALA A 100 3.43 10.04 -3.79
N ASN A 101 4.08 11.18 -3.56
CA ASN A 101 5.52 11.32 -3.77
C ASN A 101 6.27 11.42 -2.43
N TYR A 102 6.97 10.35 -2.08
CA TYR A 102 7.73 10.25 -0.83
C TYR A 102 8.84 11.32 -0.75
N HIS A 103 9.65 11.47 -1.78
CA HIS A 103 10.83 12.34 -1.70
C HIS A 103 10.51 13.83 -1.82
N LYS A 104 9.37 14.18 -2.42
CA LYS A 104 8.93 15.57 -2.59
C LYS A 104 7.87 16.00 -1.57
N GLY A 105 7.32 15.08 -0.78
CA GLY A 105 6.24 15.36 0.16
C GLY A 105 4.96 15.81 -0.56
N GLN A 106 4.61 15.18 -1.69
CA GLN A 106 3.53 15.65 -2.56
C GLN A 106 2.37 14.67 -2.68
N VAL A 107 1.19 15.25 -2.84
CA VAL A 107 -0.06 14.60 -3.22
C VAL A 107 -0.37 15.05 -4.64
N LEU A 108 -0.52 14.11 -5.57
CA LEU A 108 -0.77 14.40 -6.98
C LEU A 108 -2.13 13.85 -7.40
N VAL A 109 -2.89 14.64 -8.15
CA VAL A 109 -4.18 14.24 -8.73
C VAL A 109 -4.08 14.28 -10.24
N TYR A 110 -4.46 13.19 -10.88
CA TYR A 110 -4.49 13.05 -12.32
C TYR A 110 -5.93 12.82 -12.79
N LYS A 111 -6.33 13.49 -13.86
CA LYS A 111 -7.60 13.21 -14.56
C LYS A 111 -7.38 12.10 -15.57
N ARG A 112 -8.15 11.02 -15.43
CA ARG A 112 -8.22 9.93 -16.42
C ARG A 112 -8.96 10.41 -17.67
N GLN A 113 -8.35 10.21 -18.83
CA GLN A 113 -8.94 10.47 -20.14
C GLN A 113 -9.76 9.25 -20.59
N GLU A 114 -10.56 9.40 -21.66
CA GLU A 114 -11.44 8.31 -22.15
C GLU A 114 -10.70 7.02 -22.53
N ASP A 115 -9.46 7.14 -23.01
CA ASP A 115 -8.61 6.00 -23.40
C ASP A 115 -7.83 5.39 -22.24
N GLY A 116 -7.98 5.92 -21.02
CA GLY A 116 -7.23 5.52 -19.84
C GLY A 116 -5.95 6.32 -19.59
N SER A 117 -5.50 7.17 -20.53
CA SER A 117 -4.33 8.03 -20.34
C SER A 117 -4.56 9.08 -19.25
N LEU A 118 -3.47 9.68 -18.74
CA LEU A 118 -3.53 10.60 -17.60
C LEU A 118 -3.12 12.03 -17.97
N LYS A 119 -3.73 12.99 -17.28
CA LYS A 119 -3.31 14.39 -17.28
C LYS A 119 -3.28 14.92 -15.86
N LEU A 120 -2.18 15.56 -15.45
CA LEU A 120 -2.08 16.19 -14.14
C LEU A 120 -3.17 17.26 -13.97
N ALA A 121 -3.89 17.19 -12.86
CA ALA A 121 -5.01 18.07 -12.51
C ALA A 121 -4.65 18.99 -11.34
N ASP A 122 -3.98 18.46 -10.32
CA ASP A 122 -3.60 19.21 -9.13
C ASP A 122 -2.40 18.59 -8.40
N VAL A 123 -1.73 19.42 -7.59
CA VAL A 123 -0.65 19.00 -6.71
C VAL A 123 -0.77 19.77 -5.40
N ASP A 124 -0.74 19.07 -4.28
CA ASP A 124 -0.49 19.66 -2.97
C ASP A 124 0.91 19.24 -2.47
N THR A 125 1.61 20.14 -1.78
CA THR A 125 2.95 19.88 -1.26
C THR A 125 2.96 20.12 0.25
N HIS A 126 3.16 19.05 1.00
CA HIS A 126 3.28 19.10 2.44
C HIS A 126 4.62 19.70 2.84
N ILE A 127 4.62 20.42 3.97
CA ILE A 127 5.81 21.01 4.57
C ILE A 127 5.78 20.69 6.06
N GLY A 128 6.89 20.19 6.57
CA GLY A 128 7.04 19.83 7.98
C GLY A 128 8.21 18.90 8.18
N GLN A 129 8.39 18.48 9.42
CA GLN A 129 9.43 17.56 9.86
C GLN A 129 8.97 16.88 11.16
N GLY A 130 9.64 15.80 11.54
CA GLY A 130 9.43 15.05 12.76
C GLY A 130 10.74 14.81 13.52
N PRO A 131 10.68 14.20 14.71
CA PRO A 131 11.86 14.01 15.56
C PRO A 131 12.81 12.90 15.08
N HIS A 132 12.36 11.97 14.23
CA HIS A 132 13.17 10.85 13.77
C HIS A 132 14.14 11.26 12.65
N ALA A 133 15.27 10.55 12.52
CA ALA A 133 16.30 10.85 11.52
C ALA A 133 15.79 10.81 10.06
N ASN A 134 14.75 10.01 9.81
CA ASN A 134 14.07 9.89 8.50
C ASN A 134 12.93 10.91 8.32
N GLN A 135 12.83 11.92 9.18
CA GLN A 135 11.75 12.92 9.18
C GLN A 135 12.28 14.34 9.05
N ALA A 136 13.38 14.53 8.31
CA ALA A 136 13.96 15.85 8.07
C ALA A 136 13.08 16.75 7.15
N SER A 137 12.10 16.16 6.48
CA SER A 137 11.13 16.81 5.60
C SER A 137 9.86 15.97 5.49
N ALA A 138 8.80 16.51 4.88
CA ALA A 138 7.58 15.78 4.55
C ALA A 138 7.84 14.61 3.58
N HIS A 139 7.15 13.50 3.81
CA HIS A 139 7.24 12.25 3.05
C HIS A 139 5.87 11.59 2.90
N VAL A 140 5.04 12.11 1.99
CA VAL A 140 3.74 11.52 1.66
C VAL A 140 3.94 10.12 1.08
N HIS A 141 3.41 9.11 1.76
CA HIS A 141 3.59 7.69 1.42
C HIS A 141 2.27 7.02 0.96
N TYR A 142 1.11 7.61 1.23
CA TYR A 142 -0.19 7.04 0.88
C TYR A 142 -1.13 8.13 0.40
N THR A 143 -1.98 7.81 -0.58
CA THR A 143 -3.03 8.68 -1.13
C THR A 143 -4.18 7.82 -1.66
N ASP A 144 -5.27 7.69 -0.90
CA ASP A 144 -6.40 6.83 -1.29
C ASP A 144 -7.72 7.30 -0.65
N LEU A 145 -8.83 6.70 -1.06
CA LEU A 145 -10.16 7.10 -0.61
C LEU A 145 -10.52 6.52 0.76
N THR A 146 -11.16 7.37 1.57
CA THR A 146 -11.96 6.94 2.72
C THR A 146 -13.27 6.27 2.26
N PRO A 147 -13.98 5.52 3.12
CA PRO A 147 -15.28 4.93 2.79
C PRO A 147 -16.35 5.95 2.38
N ASP A 148 -16.17 7.21 2.77
CA ASP A 148 -17.08 8.33 2.49
C ASP A 148 -16.58 9.20 1.32
N GLN A 149 -15.64 8.68 0.50
CA GLN A 149 -15.14 9.27 -0.74
C GLN A 149 -14.31 10.56 -0.59
N TYR A 150 -13.79 10.85 0.60
CA TYR A 150 -12.71 11.84 0.81
C TYR A 150 -11.35 11.22 0.49
N LEU A 151 -10.38 12.02 0.06
CA LEU A 151 -9.00 11.57 -0.13
C LEU A 151 -8.23 11.69 1.19
N ILE A 152 -7.54 10.63 1.59
CA ILE A 152 -6.66 10.63 2.74
C ILE A 152 -5.22 10.38 2.36
N THR A 153 -4.33 11.01 3.09
CA THR A 153 -2.89 10.92 2.86
C THR A 153 -2.17 10.61 4.16
N CYS A 154 -1.15 9.75 4.10
CA CYS A 154 -0.26 9.49 5.23
C CYS A 154 1.11 10.10 4.91
N ASP A 155 1.61 10.93 5.81
CA ASP A 155 2.90 11.58 5.68
C ASP A 155 3.85 11.10 6.78
N LEU A 156 4.80 10.25 6.36
CA LEU A 156 5.79 9.66 7.25
C LEU A 156 6.69 10.74 7.85
N GLY A 157 6.99 11.79 7.10
CA GLY A 157 7.94 12.82 7.45
C GLY A 157 7.42 13.82 8.48
N THR A 158 6.10 13.94 8.64
CA THR A 158 5.47 14.92 9.52
C THR A 158 4.61 14.32 10.63
N ASP A 159 4.53 12.98 10.71
CA ASP A 159 3.64 12.26 11.63
C ASP A 159 2.16 12.63 11.42
N GLN A 160 1.75 12.91 10.18
CA GLN A 160 0.41 13.42 9.89
C GLN A 160 -0.39 12.52 8.95
N VAL A 161 -1.69 12.48 9.19
CA VAL A 161 -2.69 11.96 8.28
C VAL A 161 -3.60 13.13 7.88
N THR A 162 -3.57 13.53 6.61
CA THR A 162 -4.35 14.68 6.12
C THR A 162 -5.49 14.22 5.23
N THR A 163 -6.69 14.74 5.50
CA THR A 163 -7.90 14.47 4.72
C THR A 163 -8.24 15.67 3.82
N TYR A 164 -8.66 15.38 2.60
CA TYR A 164 -9.05 16.33 1.58
C TYR A 164 -10.44 16.01 1.04
N ASP A 165 -11.24 17.05 0.82
CA ASP A 165 -12.31 17.00 -0.18
C ASP A 165 -11.70 17.12 -1.58
N VAL A 166 -12.29 16.42 -2.54
CA VAL A 166 -11.83 16.38 -3.93
C VAL A 166 -12.98 16.71 -4.86
N THR A 167 -12.85 17.82 -5.57
CA THR A 167 -13.83 18.24 -6.58
C THR A 167 -13.79 17.31 -7.81
N GLU A 168 -14.85 17.31 -8.62
CA GLU A 168 -14.88 16.55 -9.90
C GLU A 168 -13.75 16.93 -10.87
N ALA A 169 -13.28 18.18 -10.78
CA ALA A 169 -12.15 18.68 -11.56
C ALA A 169 -10.78 18.20 -11.03
N GLY A 170 -10.76 17.47 -9.91
CA GLY A 170 -9.55 16.95 -9.27
C GLY A 170 -8.83 17.96 -8.37
N LYS A 171 -9.50 19.05 -7.95
CA LYS A 171 -8.93 20.02 -7.01
C LYS A 171 -9.03 19.56 -5.57
N LEU A 172 -7.91 19.64 -4.85
CA LEU A 172 -7.76 19.26 -3.45
C LEU A 172 -8.14 20.42 -2.53
N ASN A 173 -9.05 20.16 -1.58
CA ASN A 173 -9.41 21.08 -0.52
C ASN A 173 -9.13 20.40 0.83
N LYS A 174 -8.07 20.83 1.52
CA LYS A 174 -7.71 20.27 2.83
C LYS A 174 -8.85 20.51 3.84
N LEU A 175 -9.25 19.44 4.52
CA LEU A 175 -10.32 19.45 5.53
C LEU A 175 -9.77 19.41 6.95
N ASP A 176 -8.98 18.38 7.26
CA ASP A 176 -8.46 18.16 8.60
C ASP A 176 -7.12 17.42 8.58
N THR A 177 -6.42 17.46 9.71
CA THR A 177 -5.17 16.73 9.91
C THR A 177 -5.15 16.08 11.29
N TYR A 178 -5.05 14.75 11.30
CA TYR A 178 -4.67 13.98 12.47
C TYR A 178 -3.14 13.91 12.58
N THR A 179 -2.62 13.97 13.80
CA THR A 179 -1.18 13.82 14.09
C THR A 179 -0.99 12.56 14.93
N CYS A 180 -0.25 11.58 14.42
CA CYS A 180 0.09 10.37 15.17
C CYS A 180 1.22 10.65 16.18
N ALA A 181 1.61 9.64 16.95
CA ALA A 181 2.69 9.81 17.93
C ALA A 181 3.97 10.36 17.28
N ALA A 182 4.65 11.30 17.96
CA ALA A 182 5.85 11.92 17.41
C ALA A 182 6.95 10.86 17.14
N GLY A 183 7.46 10.82 15.92
CA GLY A 183 8.42 9.81 15.46
C GLY A 183 7.80 8.48 15.02
N ALA A 184 6.47 8.40 14.88
CA ALA A 184 5.80 7.17 14.48
C ALA A 184 5.91 6.91 12.97
N GLY A 185 5.83 7.95 12.16
CA GLY A 185 5.90 7.89 10.70
C GLY A 185 4.69 7.22 10.07
N ALA A 186 3.58 7.96 9.94
CA ALA A 186 2.35 7.50 9.28
C ALA A 186 2.65 6.96 7.87
N ARG A 187 2.37 5.68 7.63
CA ARG A 187 2.74 5.02 6.36
C ARG A 187 1.53 4.71 5.49
N HIS A 188 0.73 3.72 5.87
CA HIS A 188 -0.48 3.29 5.16
C HIS A 188 -1.64 3.22 6.16
N ILE A 189 -2.88 3.38 5.68
CA ILE A 189 -4.08 3.29 6.51
C ILE A 189 -5.13 2.41 5.82
N VAL A 190 -5.92 1.68 6.60
CA VAL A 190 -7.09 0.92 6.11
C VAL A 190 -8.30 1.22 6.99
N PHE A 191 -9.48 1.26 6.38
CA PHE A 191 -10.74 1.54 7.07
C PHE A 191 -11.53 0.26 7.32
N HIS A 192 -12.26 0.23 8.43
CA HIS A 192 -13.19 -0.86 8.69
C HIS A 192 -14.44 -0.74 7.80
N ASN A 193 -14.90 -1.86 7.23
CA ASN A 193 -15.98 -1.88 6.22
C ASN A 193 -17.35 -1.41 6.74
N HIS A 194 -17.59 -1.51 8.05
CA HIS A 194 -18.91 -1.27 8.66
C HIS A 194 -18.91 -0.35 9.88
N HIS A 195 -17.73 -0.04 10.39
CA HIS A 195 -17.57 0.75 11.61
C HIS A 195 -16.72 1.94 11.26
N LYS A 196 -16.97 3.08 11.90
CA LYS A 196 -16.19 4.29 11.66
C LYS A 196 -14.85 4.18 12.41
N LEU A 197 -14.01 3.28 11.92
CA LEU A 197 -12.69 2.95 12.45
C LEU A 197 -11.69 2.92 11.31
N ALA A 198 -10.46 3.32 11.61
CA ALA A 198 -9.32 3.19 10.74
C ALA A 198 -8.11 2.63 11.50
N TYR A 199 -7.23 1.96 10.79
CA TYR A 199 -6.02 1.35 11.33
C TYR A 199 -4.82 1.90 10.57
N LEU A 200 -4.03 2.73 11.25
CA LEU A 200 -2.86 3.41 10.70
C LEU A 200 -1.61 2.64 11.07
N ILE A 201 -0.89 2.10 10.08
CA ILE A 201 0.41 1.49 10.31
C ILE A 201 1.50 2.58 10.29
N CYS A 202 2.33 2.59 11.33
CA CYS A 202 3.37 3.58 11.57
C CYS A 202 4.75 2.94 11.37
N GLU A 203 5.50 3.42 10.38
CA GLU A 203 6.74 2.82 9.89
C GLU A 203 7.86 2.82 10.93
N LEU A 204 8.11 3.99 11.51
CA LEU A 204 9.38 4.28 12.18
C LEU A 204 9.40 3.79 13.63
N ASN A 205 8.23 3.63 14.26
CA ASN A 205 8.12 3.10 15.61
C ASN A 205 7.55 1.68 15.68
N SER A 206 7.26 1.05 14.52
CA SER A 206 6.72 -0.31 14.43
C SER A 206 5.41 -0.53 15.18
N THR A 207 4.44 0.37 14.98
CA THR A 207 3.13 0.29 15.63
C THR A 207 1.96 0.38 14.65
N ILE A 208 0.78 -0.01 15.13
CA ILE A 208 -0.51 0.34 14.54
C ILE A 208 -1.25 1.22 15.53
N GLU A 209 -1.76 2.35 15.05
CA GLU A 209 -2.73 3.17 15.76
C GLU A 209 -4.15 2.81 15.30
N VAL A 210 -5.03 2.54 16.25
CA VAL A 210 -6.48 2.38 16.01
C VAL A 210 -7.12 3.74 16.21
N LEU A 211 -7.87 4.18 15.19
CA LEU A 211 -8.47 5.50 15.13
C LEU A 211 -9.98 5.38 14.97
N ILE A 212 -10.73 6.17 15.73
CA ILE A 212 -12.16 6.42 15.51
C ILE A 212 -12.27 7.49 14.43
N TYR A 213 -12.98 7.18 13.35
CA TYR A 213 -13.21 8.08 12.23
C TYR A 213 -14.58 8.75 12.36
N ASP A 214 -14.74 10.00 11.95
CA ASP A 214 -16.05 10.70 12.04
C ASP A 214 -16.92 10.53 10.77
N GLY A 215 -16.34 10.02 9.69
CA GLY A 215 -17.00 9.91 8.38
C GLY A 215 -16.79 11.10 7.45
N VAL A 216 -15.96 12.08 7.85
CA VAL A 216 -15.65 13.27 7.04
C VAL A 216 -14.15 13.45 6.89
N GLY A 217 -13.40 13.39 7.99
CA GLY A 217 -11.96 13.57 7.94
C GLY A 217 -11.25 13.64 9.28
N GLN A 218 -12.00 13.67 10.39
CA GLN A 218 -11.44 13.74 11.73
C GLN A 218 -11.18 12.35 12.29
N PHE A 219 -10.11 12.24 13.07
CA PHE A 219 -9.71 11.01 13.75
C PHE A 219 -9.49 11.26 15.24
N GLU A 220 -10.00 10.36 16.06
CA GLU A 220 -9.68 10.27 17.48
C GLU A 220 -8.89 8.99 17.74
N HIS A 221 -7.79 9.09 18.49
CA HIS A 221 -6.97 7.95 18.86
C HIS A 221 -7.70 7.04 19.87
N LEU A 222 -7.70 5.73 19.62
CA LEU A 222 -8.26 4.71 20.52
C LEU A 222 -7.17 3.84 21.17
N GLN A 223 -6.21 3.38 20.39
CA GLN A 223 -5.20 2.42 20.84
C GLN A 223 -3.92 2.57 20.02
N THR A 224 -2.77 2.29 20.63
CA THR A 224 -1.53 1.97 19.90
C THR A 224 -1.08 0.57 20.29
N ILE A 225 -0.68 -0.25 19.31
CA ILE A 225 -0.19 -1.61 19.53
C ILE A 225 1.07 -1.90 18.70
N SER A 226 2.01 -2.64 19.27
CA SER A 226 3.28 -3.03 18.63
C SER A 226 3.06 -4.13 17.58
N THR A 227 3.73 -4.03 16.43
CA THR A 227 3.81 -5.09 15.40
C THR A 227 4.91 -6.10 15.65
N LEU A 228 5.68 -5.93 16.71
CA LEU A 228 6.86 -6.74 17.04
C LEU A 228 6.64 -7.58 18.30
N PRO A 229 7.34 -8.72 18.42
CA PRO A 229 7.42 -9.46 19.67
C PRO A 229 8.00 -8.58 20.79
N GLU A 230 7.60 -8.87 22.04
CA GLU A 230 8.18 -8.21 23.20
C GLU A 230 9.70 -8.45 23.26
N GLY A 231 10.46 -7.37 23.43
CA GLY A 231 11.92 -7.42 23.57
C GLY A 231 12.72 -7.43 22.27
N PHE A 232 12.08 -7.33 21.09
CA PHE A 232 12.81 -7.13 19.85
C PHE A 232 13.39 -5.70 19.77
N ASP A 233 14.71 -5.57 19.63
CA ASP A 233 15.45 -4.31 19.68
C ASP A 233 16.35 -4.05 18.46
N GLU A 234 16.30 -4.92 17.45
CA GLU A 234 16.96 -4.71 16.16
C GLU A 234 16.15 -3.75 15.26
N PHE A 235 16.73 -3.39 14.10
CA PHE A 235 16.05 -2.54 13.13
C PHE A 235 14.74 -3.17 12.64
N ASN A 236 13.69 -2.36 12.60
CA ASN A 236 12.45 -2.70 11.94
C ASN A 236 11.79 -1.46 11.33
N GLY A 237 11.11 -1.66 10.20
CA GLY A 237 10.16 -0.70 9.66
C GLY A 237 8.91 -1.41 9.16
N THR A 238 7.73 -1.02 9.64
CA THR A 238 6.48 -1.61 9.13
C THR A 238 6.26 -1.23 7.66
N ALA A 239 5.41 -1.97 6.96
CA ALA A 239 5.10 -1.67 5.57
C ALA A 239 3.60 -1.73 5.25
N ALA A 240 3.10 -2.85 4.77
CA ALA A 240 1.72 -2.98 4.33
C ALA A 240 0.80 -3.29 5.51
N ILE A 241 -0.46 -2.89 5.38
CA ILE A 241 -1.54 -3.18 6.30
C ILE A 241 -2.78 -3.57 5.50
N ARG A 242 -3.43 -4.69 5.87
CA ARG A 242 -4.59 -5.23 5.14
C ARG A 242 -5.66 -5.70 6.14
N LEU A 243 -6.91 -5.45 5.82
CA LEU A 243 -8.09 -5.88 6.57
C LEU A 243 -8.77 -7.03 5.83
N SER A 244 -9.19 -8.08 6.55
CA SER A 244 -10.04 -9.12 5.95
C SER A 244 -11.41 -8.57 5.57
N ALA A 245 -12.01 -9.11 4.50
CA ALA A 245 -13.30 -8.60 3.99
C ALA A 245 -14.45 -8.65 5.01
N ASP A 246 -14.39 -9.60 5.96
CA ASP A 246 -15.35 -9.71 7.06
C ASP A 246 -15.11 -8.74 8.22
N GLY A 247 -14.04 -7.93 8.16
CA GLY A 247 -13.68 -6.95 9.18
C GLY A 247 -13.15 -7.53 10.49
N LYS A 248 -12.89 -8.84 10.57
CA LYS A 248 -12.51 -9.50 11.83
C LYS A 248 -11.01 -9.52 12.11
N PHE A 249 -10.19 -9.46 11.06
CA PHE A 249 -8.73 -9.62 11.20
C PHE A 249 -7.96 -8.56 10.43
N LEU A 250 -6.89 -8.09 11.06
CA LEU A 250 -5.97 -7.12 10.52
C LEU A 250 -4.57 -7.72 10.44
N TYR A 251 -3.86 -7.40 9.38
CA TYR A 251 -2.53 -7.92 9.08
C TYR A 251 -1.60 -6.74 8.86
N GLY A 252 -0.37 -6.77 9.42
CA GLY A 252 0.65 -5.75 9.20
C GLY A 252 2.03 -6.38 8.95
N SER A 253 2.76 -5.94 7.93
CA SER A 253 4.10 -6.48 7.64
C SER A 253 5.22 -5.67 8.29
N ASN A 254 6.31 -6.37 8.61
CA ASN A 254 7.51 -5.85 9.26
C ASN A 254 8.74 -6.15 8.41
N ARG A 255 9.50 -5.12 8.03
CA ARG A 255 10.78 -5.21 7.31
C ARG A 255 11.93 -5.12 8.31
N GLY A 256 12.79 -6.13 8.36
CA GLY A 256 13.79 -6.28 9.41
C GLY A 256 13.47 -7.48 10.30
N HIS A 257 12.32 -7.46 10.99
CA HIS A 257 11.81 -8.68 11.65
C HIS A 257 11.25 -9.71 10.63
N ASP A 258 10.99 -9.28 9.39
CA ASP A 258 10.62 -10.13 8.25
C ASP A 258 9.42 -11.06 8.54
N SER A 259 8.30 -10.42 8.89
CA SER A 259 7.10 -11.11 9.39
C SER A 259 5.80 -10.39 9.03
N ILE A 260 4.68 -11.10 9.21
CA ILE A 260 3.34 -10.54 9.26
C ILE A 260 2.80 -10.68 10.69
N ALA A 261 2.45 -9.56 11.33
CA ALA A 261 1.69 -9.52 12.56
C ALA A 261 0.19 -9.66 12.25
N VAL A 262 -0.49 -10.56 12.97
CA VAL A 262 -1.91 -10.87 12.82
C VAL A 262 -2.66 -10.41 14.06
N TYR A 263 -3.74 -9.66 13.86
CA TYR A 263 -4.60 -9.18 14.94
C TYR A 263 -6.03 -9.57 14.72
N GLN A 264 -6.71 -9.89 15.82
CA GLN A 264 -8.17 -9.92 15.88
C GLN A 264 -8.67 -8.52 16.23
N ILE A 265 -9.72 -8.09 15.52
CA ILE A 265 -10.47 -6.88 15.85
C ILE A 265 -11.56 -7.24 16.86
N LEU A 266 -11.50 -6.62 18.04
CA LEU A 266 -12.45 -6.82 19.11
C LEU A 266 -13.72 -5.99 18.89
N ALA A 267 -14.75 -6.24 19.70
CA ALA A 267 -16.06 -5.62 19.55
C ALA A 267 -16.05 -4.09 19.73
N ASP A 268 -15.05 -3.54 20.44
CA ASP A 268 -14.85 -2.09 20.60
C ASP A 268 -13.95 -1.48 19.51
N GLY A 269 -13.49 -2.29 18.55
CA GLY A 269 -12.57 -1.87 17.49
C GLY A 269 -11.09 -2.01 17.85
N SER A 270 -10.75 -2.30 19.10
CA SER A 270 -9.36 -2.49 19.51
C SER A 270 -8.77 -3.77 18.91
N LEU A 271 -7.45 -3.82 18.82
CA LEU A 271 -6.68 -4.93 18.29
C LEU A 271 -6.12 -5.80 19.41
N GLN A 272 -6.28 -7.11 19.24
CA GLN A 272 -5.62 -8.13 20.04
C GLN A 272 -4.67 -8.95 19.15
N LEU A 273 -3.39 -9.03 19.53
CA LEU A 273 -2.40 -9.82 18.79
C LEU A 273 -2.77 -11.32 18.85
N VAL A 274 -2.80 -11.95 17.68
CA VAL A 274 -3.05 -13.39 17.50
C VAL A 274 -1.75 -14.15 17.34
N GLU A 275 -0.89 -13.68 16.44
CA GLU A 275 0.44 -14.24 16.15
C GLU A 275 1.30 -13.28 15.35
N ILE A 276 2.60 -13.59 15.27
CA ILE A 276 3.55 -12.94 14.38
C ILE A 276 4.23 -14.07 13.60
N THR A 277 4.00 -14.10 12.29
CA THR A 277 4.38 -15.22 11.43
C THR A 277 5.54 -14.80 10.52
N PRO A 278 6.68 -15.51 10.52
CA PRO A 278 7.81 -15.18 9.65
C PRO A 278 7.41 -15.33 8.17
N THR A 279 7.93 -14.47 7.31
CA THR A 279 7.63 -14.54 5.87
C THR A 279 8.62 -15.34 5.05
N ASN A 280 9.71 -15.86 5.67
CA ASN A 280 10.73 -16.66 5.00
C ASN A 280 11.29 -16.00 3.72
N GLY A 281 11.45 -14.68 3.78
CA GLY A 281 12.15 -13.84 2.84
C GLY A 281 12.52 -12.53 3.53
N LYS A 282 13.17 -11.59 2.83
CA LYS A 282 13.72 -10.37 3.42
C LYS A 282 12.96 -9.13 2.98
N ASN A 283 12.62 -8.29 3.95
CA ASN A 283 11.90 -7.04 3.76
C ASN A 283 10.56 -7.24 3.01
N PRO A 284 9.56 -7.88 3.65
CA PRO A 284 8.21 -8.06 3.10
C PRO A 284 7.48 -6.72 2.96
N ARG A 285 7.77 -6.01 1.87
CA ARG A 285 7.37 -4.62 1.65
C ARG A 285 5.90 -4.48 1.28
N ASP A 286 5.33 -5.51 0.69
CA ASP A 286 3.89 -5.61 0.48
C ASP A 286 3.42 -7.06 0.59
N PHE A 287 2.14 -7.19 0.93
CA PHE A 287 1.40 -8.43 0.85
C PHE A 287 -0.06 -8.11 0.59
N ASN A 288 -0.80 -9.09 0.09
CA ASN A 288 -2.22 -8.91 -0.15
C ASN A 288 -3.00 -10.19 0.17
N ILE A 289 -4.27 -10.00 0.55
CA ILE A 289 -5.21 -11.10 0.79
C ILE A 289 -5.84 -11.44 -0.56
N THR A 290 -5.91 -12.72 -0.91
CA THR A 290 -6.55 -13.14 -2.16
C THR A 290 -8.03 -12.75 -2.16
N PRO A 291 -8.64 -12.45 -3.33
CA PRO A 291 -10.04 -12.06 -3.39
C PRO A 291 -11.04 -13.09 -2.84
N ASP A 292 -10.69 -14.38 -2.85
CA ASP A 292 -11.48 -15.43 -2.18
C ASP A 292 -11.27 -15.50 -0.65
N GLN A 293 -10.40 -14.64 -0.10
CA GLN A 293 -10.08 -14.45 1.32
C GLN A 293 -9.43 -15.66 2.01
N ASN A 294 -8.97 -16.64 1.23
CA ASN A 294 -8.42 -17.90 1.75
C ASN A 294 -6.89 -17.89 1.89
N TYR A 295 -6.20 -16.93 1.28
CA TYR A 295 -4.74 -16.89 1.27
C TYR A 295 -4.19 -15.47 1.43
N ILE A 296 -2.92 -15.41 1.82
CA ILE A 296 -2.10 -14.21 1.80
C ILE A 296 -0.86 -14.48 0.95
N ILE A 297 -0.50 -13.53 0.09
CA ILE A 297 0.74 -13.56 -0.69
C ILE A 297 1.62 -12.39 -0.26
N ALA A 298 2.79 -12.68 0.29
CA ALA A 298 3.79 -11.70 0.68
C ALA A 298 4.98 -11.71 -0.29
N VAL A 299 5.48 -10.54 -0.68
CA VAL A 299 6.66 -10.42 -1.56
C VAL A 299 7.80 -9.71 -0.88
N HIS A 300 9.01 -10.14 -1.23
CA HIS A 300 10.22 -9.75 -0.53
C HIS A 300 11.13 -8.92 -1.43
N GLN A 301 11.41 -7.70 -0.99
CA GLN A 301 12.20 -6.75 -1.76
C GLN A 301 13.63 -7.27 -2.02
N ASP A 302 14.24 -7.91 -1.02
CA ASP A 302 15.69 -8.12 -1.03
C ASP A 302 16.09 -9.58 -1.27
N SER A 303 15.15 -10.52 -1.23
CA SER A 303 15.38 -11.96 -1.46
C SER A 303 14.68 -12.55 -2.68
N ASP A 304 13.99 -11.72 -3.48
CA ASP A 304 13.43 -12.08 -4.81
C ASP A 304 12.47 -13.29 -4.80
N ASN A 305 11.71 -13.47 -3.71
CA ASN A 305 10.76 -14.55 -3.56
C ASN A 305 9.38 -14.06 -3.05
N ALA A 306 8.35 -14.86 -3.32
CA ALA A 306 7.02 -14.71 -2.75
C ALA A 306 6.69 -15.87 -1.80
N THR A 307 6.05 -15.55 -0.68
CA THR A 307 5.53 -16.52 0.28
C THR A 307 4.02 -16.55 0.24
N VAL A 308 3.45 -17.75 0.15
CA VAL A 308 2.01 -17.99 0.15
C VAL A 308 1.62 -18.62 1.48
N PHE A 309 0.66 -17.98 2.15
CA PHE A 309 0.03 -18.49 3.36
C PHE A 309 -1.41 -18.90 3.08
N LYS A 310 -1.83 -20.04 3.63
CA LYS A 310 -3.25 -20.32 3.86
C LYS A 310 -3.71 -19.53 5.09
N ARG A 311 -4.79 -18.78 4.92
CA ARG A 311 -5.46 -18.03 6.00
C ARG A 311 -6.58 -18.88 6.59
N ASP A 312 -6.58 -19.02 7.89
CA ASP A 312 -7.75 -19.50 8.63
C ASP A 312 -8.75 -18.33 8.78
N THR A 313 -9.93 -18.45 8.17
CA THR A 313 -10.93 -17.38 8.17
C THR A 313 -11.59 -17.16 9.53
N GLU A 314 -11.55 -18.16 10.42
CA GLU A 314 -12.16 -18.11 11.74
C GLU A 314 -11.19 -17.59 12.81
N THR A 315 -9.90 -17.89 12.67
CA THR A 315 -8.87 -17.49 13.67
C THR A 315 -7.92 -16.42 13.18
N GLY A 316 -7.92 -16.12 11.88
CA GLY A 316 -7.01 -15.17 11.23
C GLY A 316 -5.60 -15.70 11.00
N ARG A 317 -5.24 -16.85 11.59
CA ARG A 317 -3.89 -17.42 11.58
C ARG A 317 -3.43 -17.80 10.17
N LEU A 318 -2.11 -17.82 10.00
CA LEU A 318 -1.42 -18.07 8.75
C LEU A 318 -0.63 -19.37 8.83
N THR A 319 -0.87 -20.26 7.88
CA THR A 319 -0.05 -21.47 7.67
C THR A 319 0.68 -21.33 6.34
N GLU A 320 2.01 -21.31 6.37
CA GLU A 320 2.80 -21.26 5.14
C GLU A 320 2.55 -22.49 4.26
N LEU A 321 2.41 -22.26 2.96
CA LEU A 321 2.31 -23.30 1.93
C LEU A 321 3.58 -23.38 1.09
N SER A 322 4.17 -22.24 0.74
CA SER A 322 5.41 -22.14 -0.02
C SER A 322 6.07 -20.78 0.15
N HIS A 323 7.38 -20.70 -0.12
CA HIS A 323 8.18 -19.47 -0.13
C HIS A 323 9.25 -19.44 -1.24
N ASP A 324 9.19 -20.37 -2.18
CA ASP A 324 10.21 -20.61 -3.20
C ASP A 324 9.86 -20.03 -4.58
N PHE A 325 8.69 -19.41 -4.72
CA PHE A 325 8.30 -18.77 -5.97
C PHE A 325 9.14 -17.52 -6.22
N TYR A 326 9.98 -17.57 -7.25
CA TYR A 326 10.83 -16.44 -7.65
C TYR A 326 9.99 -15.30 -8.21
N VAL A 327 10.22 -14.08 -7.70
CA VAL A 327 9.72 -12.83 -8.27
C VAL A 327 10.74 -11.72 -7.97
N PRO A 328 11.38 -11.12 -8.99
CA PRO A 328 12.51 -10.23 -8.76
C PRO A 328 12.08 -8.90 -8.16
N GLU A 329 12.69 -8.55 -7.02
CA GLU A 329 12.58 -7.24 -6.38
C GLU A 329 11.13 -6.75 -6.15
N ALA A 330 10.20 -7.69 -5.93
CA ALA A 330 8.79 -7.35 -5.79
C ALA A 330 8.50 -6.60 -4.49
N VAL A 331 7.72 -5.53 -4.62
CA VAL A 331 7.37 -4.59 -3.55
C VAL A 331 5.90 -4.16 -3.59
N CYS A 332 5.10 -4.69 -4.51
CA CYS A 332 3.66 -4.52 -4.59
C CYS A 332 3.01 -5.83 -5.05
N VAL A 333 1.91 -6.24 -4.42
CA VAL A 333 1.09 -7.38 -4.82
C VAL A 333 -0.35 -6.92 -4.99
N THR A 334 -0.90 -7.11 -6.19
CA THR A 334 -2.29 -6.73 -6.45
C THR A 334 -3.02 -7.74 -7.32
N PHE A 335 -4.34 -7.69 -7.24
CA PHE A 335 -5.25 -8.46 -8.07
C PHE A 335 -6.07 -7.49 -8.92
N LYS A 336 -6.53 -7.97 -10.06
CA LYS A 336 -7.51 -7.27 -10.90
C LYS A 336 -8.92 -7.67 -10.48
#